data_AF-A0A251QL11-F1
#
_entry.id   AF-A0A251QL11-F1
#
_cell.length_a   1.000
_cell.length_b   1.000
_cell.length_c   1.000
_cell.angle_alpha   90.00
_cell.angle_beta   90.00
_cell.angle_gamma   90.00
#
_symmetry.space_group_name_H-M   'P 1'
#
loop_
_entity.id
_entity.type
_entity.pdbx_description
1 polymer ?
#
loop_
_entity_poly.entity_id
_entity_poly.type
_entity_poly.pdbx_seq_one_letter_code
_entity_poly.pdbx_strand_id
1 'polypeptide(L)'
;MDATSEVYSGSRKLHEEETAEIPETAHQISTDSWFQVGFVLTTGINSAYVLGYSGNVMIPLGWIGGVIGLILATAISLYANALIAKLHEYGGVRHIRYRDLAGFIYGKKAYSLTWGLQYVNLFMINTGFIILAGQALKAAYVLFKDDHAMKLPHFIAISGVVCAIFAIGIPHLSALRIWLGFSTVFSLIYIVIAFVLSLQDGLEAPARSYDIPGTKISRIFTTIGAAASLVFAFNTGMLPEIQATVRKPVVENMMKALYFQFTAGVVPLYAVCFVGYWAYGNKTSSYLLNNVNGPIWVKAMANIAAFLQTVIALHVCLFLFFLSTPDFLLLENLISCSYCCL
;
A
#
# COMPACT_ATOMS: atom_id res chain seq x y z
N MET A 1 -18.07 -48.33 -58.28
CA MET A 1 -19.48 -48.77 -58.23
C MET A 1 -19.73 -49.03 -56.75
N ASP A 2 -20.26 -48.11 -55.94
CA ASP A 2 -21.27 -47.08 -56.20
C ASP A 2 -20.93 -45.72 -55.57
N ALA A 3 -21.57 -44.70 -56.13
CA ALA A 3 -21.50 -43.29 -55.78
C ALA A 3 -22.89 -42.80 -55.31
N THR A 4 -22.89 -41.59 -54.70
CA THR A 4 -24.04 -40.66 -54.47
C THR A 4 -24.96 -41.01 -53.27
N SER A 5 -25.45 -40.09 -52.42
CA SER A 5 -25.60 -38.62 -52.50
C SER A 5 -25.84 -37.98 -51.11
N GLU A 6 -25.10 -36.89 -50.86
CA GLU A 6 -25.41 -35.62 -50.18
C GLU A 6 -26.81 -35.29 -49.55
N VAL A 7 -26.73 -34.56 -48.41
CA VAL A 7 -27.35 -33.25 -48.07
C VAL A 7 -28.32 -33.11 -46.86
N TYR A 8 -27.83 -32.29 -45.90
CA TYR A 8 -28.47 -31.40 -44.90
C TYR A 8 -29.13 -31.93 -43.61
N SER A 9 -28.53 -31.59 -42.44
CA SER A 9 -29.05 -30.54 -41.53
C SER A 9 -28.38 -30.56 -40.14
N GLY A 10 -27.69 -29.47 -39.79
CA GLY A 10 -27.88 -28.80 -38.49
C GLY A 10 -27.29 -29.41 -37.19
N SER A 11 -26.21 -28.76 -36.72
CA SER A 11 -26.04 -28.32 -35.32
C SER A 11 -25.51 -29.31 -34.26
N ARG A 12 -24.19 -29.27 -34.01
CA ARG A 12 -23.63 -28.90 -32.70
C ARG A 12 -22.12 -28.71 -32.77
N LYS A 13 -21.73 -27.44 -32.68
CA LYS A 13 -20.35 -26.97 -32.50
C LYS A 13 -19.99 -26.96 -30.99
N LEU A 14 -18.68 -27.04 -30.75
CA LEU A 14 -17.90 -26.43 -29.66
C LEU A 14 -17.83 -27.16 -28.30
N HIS A 15 -16.77 -27.97 -28.16
CA HIS A 15 -15.89 -27.98 -26.98
C HIS A 15 -14.52 -28.54 -27.41
N GLU A 16 -13.80 -27.79 -28.25
CA GLU A 16 -12.34 -27.89 -28.31
C GLU A 16 -11.81 -26.76 -27.45
N GLU A 17 -11.38 -27.11 -26.23
CA GLU A 17 -10.51 -26.25 -25.44
C GLU A 17 -9.18 -26.14 -26.19
N GLU A 18 -9.01 -25.02 -26.88
CA GLU A 18 -7.75 -24.60 -27.46
C GLU A 18 -6.75 -24.38 -26.31
N THR A 19 -5.96 -25.41 -26.01
CA THR A 19 -4.78 -25.35 -25.15
C THR A 19 -3.79 -24.36 -25.78
N ALA A 20 -3.86 -23.10 -25.36
CA ALA A 20 -2.82 -22.12 -25.61
C ALA A 20 -1.51 -22.63 -25.01
N GLU A 21 -0.51 -22.89 -25.86
CA GLU A 21 0.85 -23.18 -25.43
C GLU A 21 1.38 -22.02 -24.59
N ILE A 22 1.56 -22.28 -23.29
CA ILE A 22 2.17 -21.36 -22.34
C ILE A 22 3.69 -21.55 -22.47
N PRO A 23 4.48 -20.51 -22.80
CA PRO A 23 5.93 -20.62 -22.71
C PRO A 23 6.30 -20.84 -21.24
N GLU A 24 7.00 -21.95 -20.95
CA GLU A 24 7.54 -22.27 -19.63
C GLU A 24 8.46 -21.14 -19.15
N THR A 25 7.89 -20.24 -18.37
CA THR A 25 8.64 -19.32 -17.50
C THR A 25 8.28 -19.71 -16.07
N ALA A 26 9.30 -19.78 -15.21
CA ALA A 26 9.33 -20.41 -13.89
C ALA A 26 8.34 -19.89 -12.81
N HIS A 27 7.24 -19.24 -13.18
CA HIS A 27 6.20 -18.76 -12.28
C HIS A 27 4.96 -19.67 -12.29
N GLN A 28 5.08 -20.88 -11.70
CA GLN A 28 3.93 -21.56 -11.10
C GLN A 28 3.54 -20.91 -9.75
N ILE A 29 3.51 -19.58 -9.65
CA ILE A 29 3.07 -18.89 -8.43
C ILE A 29 1.58 -18.57 -8.59
N SER A 30 0.71 -19.52 -8.29
CA SER A 30 -0.74 -19.27 -8.21
C SER A 30 -1.34 -19.99 -7.00
N THR A 31 -0.70 -19.82 -5.85
CA THR A 31 -1.08 -20.50 -4.60
C THR A 31 -1.81 -19.59 -3.62
N ASP A 32 -1.72 -18.27 -3.78
CA ASP A 32 -2.23 -17.36 -2.75
C ASP A 32 -3.75 -17.28 -2.77
N SER A 33 -4.35 -17.38 -1.58
CA SER A 33 -5.79 -17.25 -1.41
C SER A 33 -6.23 -15.79 -1.57
N TRP A 34 -7.43 -15.55 -2.10
CA TRP A 34 -8.02 -14.21 -2.20
C TRP A 34 -8.03 -13.48 -0.85
N PHE A 35 -8.19 -14.22 0.25
CA PHE A 35 -8.21 -13.66 1.59
C PHE A 35 -6.83 -13.14 2.01
N GLN A 36 -5.77 -13.91 1.72
CA GLN A 36 -4.40 -13.48 2.00
C GLN A 36 -4.05 -12.23 1.19
N VAL A 37 -4.43 -12.20 -0.08
CA VAL A 37 -4.23 -11.07 -0.98
C VAL A 37 -5.01 -9.84 -0.48
N GLY A 38 -6.28 -10.02 -0.12
CA GLY A 38 -7.11 -8.96 0.45
C GLY A 38 -6.52 -8.39 1.74
N PHE A 39 -5.92 -9.23 2.57
CA PHE A 39 -5.24 -8.81 3.81
C PHE A 39 -3.95 -8.04 3.55
N VAL A 40 -3.15 -8.47 2.57
CA VAL A 40 -1.94 -7.74 2.13
C VAL A 40 -2.32 -6.36 1.60
N LEU A 41 -3.33 -6.30 0.72
CA LEU A 41 -3.84 -5.05 0.16
C LEU A 41 -4.42 -4.12 1.25
N THR A 42 -5.14 -4.68 2.22
CA THR A 42 -5.68 -3.94 3.38
C THR A 42 -4.57 -3.40 4.27
N THR A 43 -3.52 -4.20 4.53
CA THR A 43 -2.38 -3.78 5.35
C THR A 43 -1.58 -2.67 4.66
N GLY A 44 -1.54 -2.66 3.31
CA GLY A 44 -0.94 -1.57 2.54
C GLY A 44 -1.62 -0.22 2.77
N ILE A 45 -2.95 -0.18 2.65
CA ILE A 45 -3.74 1.05 2.90
C ILE A 45 -3.66 1.46 4.39
N ASN A 46 -3.67 0.49 5.32
CA ASN A 46 -3.62 0.76 6.75
C ASN A 46 -2.20 0.85 7.33
N SER A 47 -1.21 1.16 6.50
CA SER A 47 0.17 1.36 6.94
C SER A 47 0.31 2.61 7.83
N ALA A 48 1.51 2.81 8.41
CA ALA A 48 1.77 3.95 9.30
C ALA A 48 1.44 5.34 8.71
N TYR A 49 1.30 5.45 7.39
CA TYR A 49 0.80 6.66 6.72
C TYR A 49 -0.58 7.10 7.20
N VAL A 50 -1.42 6.18 7.68
CA VAL A 50 -2.74 6.48 8.28
C VAL A 50 -2.64 7.53 9.38
N LEU A 51 -1.56 7.50 10.18
CA LEU A 51 -1.34 8.43 11.28
C LEU A 51 -1.13 9.88 10.78
N GLY A 52 -0.85 10.08 9.49
CA GLY A 52 -0.69 11.41 8.91
C GLY A 52 -1.94 11.97 8.22
N TYR A 53 -2.93 11.15 7.86
CA TYR A 53 -4.05 11.62 7.03
C TYR A 53 -4.98 12.60 7.75
N SER A 54 -5.16 12.47 9.07
CA SER A 54 -5.92 13.47 9.84
C SER A 54 -5.32 14.88 9.71
N GLY A 55 -3.99 15.00 9.74
CA GLY A 55 -3.31 16.28 9.57
C GLY A 55 -3.21 16.73 8.11
N ASN A 56 -2.82 15.81 7.22
CA ASN A 56 -2.44 16.16 5.85
C ASN A 56 -3.63 16.25 4.88
N VAL A 57 -4.75 15.58 5.18
CA VAL A 57 -5.96 15.57 4.34
C VAL A 57 -7.06 16.42 4.95
N MET A 58 -7.39 16.18 6.22
CA MET A 58 -8.58 16.81 6.82
C MET A 58 -8.38 18.27 7.17
N ILE A 59 -7.17 18.70 7.60
CA ILE A 59 -6.92 20.13 7.88
C ILE A 59 -7.05 21.00 6.62
N PRO A 60 -6.39 20.67 5.48
CA PRO A 60 -6.42 21.58 4.32
C PRO A 60 -7.74 21.54 3.54
N LEU A 61 -8.50 20.45 3.63
CA LEU A 61 -9.79 20.29 2.94
C LEU A 61 -11.00 20.56 3.84
N GLY A 62 -10.79 20.62 5.16
CA GLY A 62 -11.86 20.67 6.15
C GLY A 62 -12.70 19.38 6.20
N TRP A 63 -13.76 19.41 7.00
CA TRP A 63 -14.66 18.26 7.17
C TRP A 63 -15.32 17.82 5.86
N ILE A 64 -15.99 18.74 5.19
CA ILE A 64 -16.79 18.43 3.99
C ILE A 64 -15.86 17.94 2.87
N GLY A 65 -14.80 18.69 2.57
CA GLY A 65 -13.85 18.35 1.52
C GLY A 65 -13.06 17.08 1.83
N GLY A 66 -12.66 16.88 3.09
CA GLY A 66 -11.92 15.69 3.52
C GLY A 66 -12.76 14.41 3.45
N VAL A 67 -13.98 14.42 3.99
CA VAL A 67 -14.88 13.24 3.96
C VAL A 67 -15.29 12.90 2.54
N ILE A 68 -15.80 13.88 1.78
CA ILE A 68 -16.19 13.65 0.37
C ILE A 68 -14.97 13.21 -0.44
N GLY A 69 -13.82 13.85 -0.24
CA GLY A 69 -12.58 13.52 -0.93
C GLY A 69 -12.10 12.10 -0.68
N LEU A 70 -12.14 11.63 0.57
CA LEU A 70 -11.76 10.26 0.95
C LEU A 70 -12.71 9.21 0.38
N ILE A 71 -14.03 9.47 0.41
CA ILE A 71 -15.04 8.57 -0.16
C ILE A 71 -14.90 8.50 -1.69
N LEU A 72 -14.75 9.65 -2.35
CA LEU A 72 -14.54 9.70 -3.81
C LEU A 72 -13.23 9.05 -4.22
N ALA A 73 -12.13 9.30 -3.51
CA ALA A 73 -10.84 8.66 -3.78
C ALA A 73 -10.93 7.13 -3.64
N THR A 74 -11.65 6.64 -2.62
CA THR A 74 -11.92 5.20 -2.43
C THR A 74 -12.72 4.63 -3.60
N ALA A 75 -13.80 5.28 -4.03
CA ALA A 75 -14.63 4.82 -5.12
C ALA A 75 -13.88 4.82 -6.47
N ILE A 76 -13.16 5.90 -6.76
CA ILE A 76 -12.35 6.04 -7.97
C ILE A 76 -11.22 4.99 -7.98
N SER A 77 -10.53 4.80 -6.87
CA SER A 77 -9.48 3.79 -6.75
C SER A 77 -10.01 2.36 -6.86
N LEU A 78 -11.17 2.05 -6.27
CA LEU A 78 -11.81 0.75 -6.46
C LEU A 78 -12.13 0.51 -7.94
N TYR A 79 -12.69 1.51 -8.62
CA TYR A 79 -12.99 1.41 -10.05
C TYR A 79 -11.73 1.23 -10.90
N ALA A 80 -10.69 2.04 -10.68
CA ALA A 80 -9.42 1.93 -11.39
C ALA A 80 -8.75 0.56 -11.17
N ASN A 81 -8.66 0.11 -9.91
CA ASN A 81 -8.09 -1.20 -9.59
C ASN A 81 -8.93 -2.35 -10.16
N ALA A 82 -10.26 -2.24 -10.19
CA ALA A 82 -11.12 -3.23 -10.81
C ALA A 82 -10.93 -3.32 -12.33
N LEU A 83 -10.71 -2.19 -13.02
CA LEU A 83 -10.40 -2.18 -14.44
C LEU A 83 -9.07 -2.88 -14.72
N ILE A 84 -8.03 -2.51 -13.97
CA ILE A 84 -6.69 -3.13 -14.10
C ILE A 84 -6.80 -4.64 -13.85
N ALA A 85 -7.55 -5.06 -12.83
CA ALA A 85 -7.70 -6.47 -12.50
C ALA A 85 -8.40 -7.28 -13.60
N LYS A 86 -9.39 -6.70 -14.27
CA LYS A 86 -10.10 -7.35 -15.39
C LYS A 86 -9.26 -7.41 -16.67
N LEU A 87 -8.33 -6.48 -16.86
CA LEU A 87 -7.44 -6.42 -18.02
C LEU A 87 -6.28 -7.44 -17.95
N HIS A 88 -6.16 -8.19 -16.86
CA HIS A 88 -5.09 -9.18 -16.63
C HIS A 88 -5.01 -10.29 -17.69
N GLU A 89 -6.15 -10.69 -18.27
CA GLU A 89 -6.25 -11.71 -19.34
C GLU A 89 -6.74 -11.09 -20.66
N TYR A 90 -6.43 -9.82 -20.91
CA TYR A 90 -6.83 -9.15 -22.15
C TYR A 90 -6.01 -9.67 -23.35
N GLY A 91 -6.68 -10.12 -24.41
CA GLY A 91 -6.03 -10.61 -25.63
C GLY A 91 -5.50 -12.06 -25.58
N GLY A 92 -5.99 -12.88 -24.64
CA GLY A 92 -5.59 -14.29 -24.53
C GLY A 92 -4.20 -14.53 -23.92
N VAL A 93 -3.50 -13.46 -23.54
CA VAL A 93 -2.18 -13.51 -22.90
C VAL A 93 -2.30 -13.00 -21.47
N ARG A 94 -1.64 -13.69 -20.52
CA ARG A 94 -1.58 -13.27 -19.12
C ARG A 94 -0.53 -12.17 -18.96
N HIS A 95 -0.96 -10.93 -18.75
CA HIS A 95 -0.05 -9.81 -18.51
C HIS A 95 0.29 -9.71 -17.02
N ILE A 96 1.50 -10.13 -16.66
CA ILE A 96 1.96 -10.27 -15.26
C ILE A 96 2.41 -8.93 -14.65
N ARG A 97 2.82 -7.95 -15.46
CA ARG A 97 3.40 -6.67 -14.99
C ARG A 97 2.62 -5.48 -15.51
N TYR A 98 2.51 -4.43 -14.69
CA TYR A 98 1.75 -3.21 -15.02
C TYR A 98 2.25 -2.54 -16.31
N ARG A 99 3.56 -2.56 -16.55
CA ARG A 99 4.20 -2.00 -17.76
C ARG A 99 3.92 -2.82 -19.03
N ASP A 100 3.80 -4.14 -18.91
CA ASP A 100 3.63 -5.03 -20.06
C ASP A 100 2.20 -4.88 -20.60
N LEU A 101 1.23 -4.72 -19.70
CA LEU A 101 -0.14 -4.37 -20.04
C LEU A 101 -0.21 -3.01 -20.75
N ALA A 102 0.45 -1.98 -20.21
CA ALA A 102 0.49 -0.65 -20.81
C ALA A 102 1.19 -0.66 -22.18
N GLY A 103 2.28 -1.42 -22.31
CA GLY A 103 3.02 -1.57 -23.55
C GLY A 103 2.25 -2.32 -24.63
N PHE A 104 1.46 -3.33 -24.26
CA PHE A 104 0.61 -4.07 -25.18
C PHE A 104 -0.53 -3.20 -25.74
N ILE A 105 -1.20 -2.41 -24.89
CA ILE A 105 -2.35 -1.60 -25.30
C ILE A 105 -1.94 -0.31 -26.02
N TYR A 106 -0.90 0.39 -25.54
CA TYR A 106 -0.55 1.75 -25.98
C TYR A 106 0.84 1.86 -26.65
N GLY A 107 1.58 0.76 -26.76
CA GLY A 107 2.89 0.69 -27.41
C GLY A 107 4.08 1.09 -26.52
N LYS A 108 5.28 1.06 -27.12
CA LYS A 108 6.57 1.21 -26.41
C LYS A 108 6.75 2.53 -25.64
N LYS A 109 6.11 3.62 -26.09
CA LYS A 109 6.18 4.92 -25.38
C LYS A 109 5.45 4.87 -24.04
N ALA A 110 4.27 4.25 -24.00
CA ALA A 110 3.51 4.08 -22.76
C ALA A 110 4.22 3.13 -21.80
N TYR A 111 4.82 2.05 -22.30
CA TYR A 111 5.67 1.16 -21.50
C TYR A 111 6.75 1.94 -20.73
N SER A 112 7.51 2.79 -21.43
CA SER A 112 8.61 3.57 -20.82
C SER A 112 8.10 4.63 -19.84
N LEU A 113 6.99 5.29 -20.15
CA LEU A 113 6.37 6.26 -19.25
C LEU A 113 5.87 5.60 -17.97
N THR A 114 5.12 4.51 -18.09
CA THR A 114 4.60 3.73 -16.96
C THR A 114 5.73 3.17 -16.11
N TRP A 115 6.82 2.71 -16.74
CA TRP A 115 8.03 2.29 -16.05
C TRP A 115 8.63 3.42 -15.20
N GLY A 116 8.81 4.60 -15.79
CA GLY A 116 9.35 5.76 -15.09
C GLY A 116 8.47 6.21 -13.92
N LEU A 117 7.15 6.28 -14.13
CA LEU A 117 6.19 6.67 -13.10
C LEU A 117 6.12 5.65 -11.95
N GLN A 118 6.13 4.34 -12.25
CA GLN A 118 6.14 3.29 -11.24
C GLN A 118 7.41 3.35 -10.39
N TYR A 119 8.56 3.59 -11.03
CA TYR A 119 9.85 3.75 -10.34
C TYR A 119 9.86 4.96 -9.40
N VAL A 120 9.44 6.13 -9.89
CA VAL A 120 9.34 7.36 -9.09
C VAL A 120 8.39 7.14 -7.90
N ASN A 121 7.22 6.54 -8.14
CA ASN A 121 6.25 6.26 -7.08
C ASN A 121 6.82 5.36 -5.98
N LEU A 122 7.48 4.26 -6.36
CA LEU A 122 8.10 3.34 -5.40
C LEU A 122 9.24 4.01 -4.63
N PHE A 123 10.08 4.80 -5.30
CA PHE A 123 11.14 5.55 -4.64
C PHE A 123 10.59 6.54 -3.59
N MET A 124 9.54 7.27 -3.94
CA MET A 124 8.90 8.23 -3.03
C MET A 124 8.21 7.55 -1.84
N ILE A 125 7.52 6.42 -2.05
CA ILE A 125 6.91 5.63 -0.97
C ILE A 125 7.99 5.13 0.00
N ASN A 126 9.07 4.54 -0.51
CA ASN A 126 10.15 4.05 0.36
C ASN A 126 10.79 5.20 1.17
N THR A 127 11.02 6.35 0.54
CA THR A 127 11.52 7.54 1.23
C THR A 127 10.58 8.00 2.33
N GLY A 128 9.27 8.03 2.06
CA GLY A 128 8.27 8.43 3.05
C GLY A 128 8.17 7.46 4.23
N PHE A 129 8.33 6.14 4.00
CA PHE A 129 8.42 5.16 5.09
C PHE A 129 9.63 5.42 5.99
N ILE A 130 10.80 5.73 5.45
CA ILE A 130 11.99 6.06 6.28
C ILE A 130 11.72 7.31 7.13
N ILE A 131 11.07 8.33 6.56
CA ILE A 131 10.70 9.55 7.29
C ILE A 131 9.71 9.22 8.42
N LEU A 132 8.66 8.43 8.13
CA LEU A 132 7.66 8.03 9.12
C LEU A 132 8.25 7.17 10.24
N ALA A 133 9.14 6.23 9.91
CA ALA A 133 9.87 5.46 10.91
C ALA A 133 10.68 6.39 11.83
N GLY A 134 11.37 7.38 11.26
CA GLY A 134 12.09 8.38 12.05
C GLY A 134 11.17 9.22 12.94
N GLN A 135 9.97 9.58 12.47
CA GLN A 135 8.97 10.29 13.27
C GLN A 135 8.45 9.43 14.44
N ALA A 136 8.10 8.18 14.16
CA ALA A 136 7.63 7.23 15.18
C ALA A 136 8.72 6.98 16.24
N LEU A 137 9.97 6.76 15.82
CA LEU A 137 11.09 6.54 16.73
C LEU A 137 11.39 7.79 17.58
N LYS A 138 11.35 8.98 16.98
CA LYS A 138 11.49 10.24 17.73
C LYS A 138 10.36 10.40 18.75
N ALA A 139 9.12 10.13 18.35
CA ALA A 139 7.95 10.23 19.22
C ALA A 139 8.06 9.26 20.41
N ALA A 140 8.58 8.05 20.21
CA ALA A 140 8.90 7.13 21.31
C ALA A 140 10.01 7.66 22.23
N TYR A 141 11.08 8.23 21.67
CA TYR A 141 12.22 8.74 22.45
C TYR A 141 11.84 9.90 23.38
N VAL A 142 11.10 10.89 22.86
CA VAL A 142 10.68 12.09 23.60
C VAL A 142 9.80 11.74 24.80
N LEU A 143 9.11 10.60 24.79
CA LEU A 143 8.31 10.14 25.93
C LEU A 143 9.13 9.76 27.17
N PHE A 144 10.40 9.36 26.99
CA PHE A 144 11.27 8.96 28.09
C PHE A 144 12.36 9.99 28.36
N LYS A 145 12.85 10.66 27.32
CA LYS A 145 13.98 11.59 27.42
C LYS A 145 13.78 12.75 26.46
N ASP A 146 13.41 13.91 26.99
CA ASP A 146 13.15 15.12 26.20
C ASP A 146 14.29 16.16 26.31
N ASP A 147 15.52 15.70 26.10
CA ASP A 147 16.72 16.55 26.22
C ASP A 147 16.91 17.52 25.03
N HIS A 148 15.99 17.53 24.05
CA HIS A 148 16.01 18.34 22.83
C HIS A 148 17.29 18.21 21.94
N ALA A 149 18.25 17.38 22.35
CA ALA A 149 19.54 17.20 21.69
C ALA A 149 19.40 16.50 20.32
N MET A 150 18.48 15.54 20.21
CA MET A 150 18.29 14.75 18.98
C MET A 150 17.14 15.28 18.14
N LYS A 151 17.48 15.82 16.96
CA LYS A 151 16.51 16.31 15.97
C LYS A 151 15.98 15.17 15.09
N LEU A 152 14.82 15.37 14.47
CA LEU A 152 14.19 14.41 13.55
C LEU A 152 15.15 13.81 12.49
N PRO A 153 16.05 14.58 11.84
CA PRO A 153 16.99 14.02 10.87
C PRO A 153 17.88 12.89 11.41
N HIS A 154 18.26 12.93 12.70
CA HIS A 154 19.05 11.87 13.33
C HIS A 154 18.25 10.57 13.41
N PHE A 155 16.98 10.66 13.81
CA PHE A 155 16.08 9.50 13.87
C PHE A 155 15.75 8.95 12.48
N ILE A 156 15.64 9.81 11.47
CA ILE A 156 15.48 9.38 10.07
C ILE A 156 16.73 8.60 9.63
N ALA A 157 17.94 9.09 9.93
CA ALA A 157 19.18 8.40 9.60
C ALA A 157 19.28 7.03 10.30
N ILE A 158 18.98 6.99 11.61
CA ILE A 158 18.95 5.72 12.38
C ILE A 158 17.93 4.75 11.78
N SER A 159 16.73 5.23 11.45
CA SER A 159 15.69 4.40 10.84
C SER A 159 16.13 3.85 9.48
N GLY A 160 16.79 4.67 8.66
CA GLY A 160 17.38 4.22 7.40
C GLY A 160 18.41 3.11 7.58
N VAL A 161 19.29 3.21 8.58
CA VAL A 161 20.27 2.16 8.92
C VAL A 161 19.57 0.88 9.37
N VAL A 162 18.57 0.99 10.25
CA VAL A 162 17.79 -0.18 10.72
C VAL A 162 17.07 -0.87 9.56
N CYS A 163 16.43 -0.09 8.68
CA CYS A 163 15.78 -0.60 7.47
C CYS A 163 16.78 -1.30 6.55
N ALA A 164 17.99 -0.76 6.37
CA ALA A 164 19.03 -1.36 5.55
C ALA A 164 19.52 -2.69 6.15
N ILE A 165 19.78 -2.75 7.46
CA ILE A 165 20.19 -3.98 8.15
C ILE A 165 19.09 -5.05 8.02
N PHE A 166 17.83 -4.67 8.26
CA PHE A 166 16.69 -5.58 8.14
C PHE A 166 16.53 -6.11 6.71
N ALA A 167 16.69 -5.24 5.70
CA ALA A 167 16.60 -5.62 4.31
C ALA A 167 17.72 -6.58 3.88
N ILE A 168 18.94 -6.42 4.40
CA ILE A 168 20.06 -7.33 4.14
C ILE A 168 19.87 -8.67 4.87
N GLY A 169 19.36 -8.64 6.09
CA GLY A 169 19.22 -9.83 6.94
C GLY A 169 18.14 -10.81 6.51
N ILE A 170 17.13 -10.38 5.74
CA ILE A 170 15.99 -11.21 5.33
C ILE A 170 15.82 -11.18 3.80
N PRO A 171 16.66 -11.91 3.04
CA PRO A 171 16.56 -11.90 1.58
C PRO A 171 15.47 -12.86 1.03
N HIS A 172 14.89 -13.74 1.87
CA HIS A 172 14.09 -14.87 1.40
C HIS A 172 12.57 -14.62 1.38
N LEU A 173 11.94 -14.95 0.25
CA LEU A 173 10.49 -14.87 -0.02
C LEU A 173 9.60 -15.60 0.99
N SER A 174 10.02 -16.76 1.49
CA SER A 174 9.24 -17.55 2.45
C SER A 174 9.07 -16.82 3.80
N ALA A 175 10.10 -16.07 4.23
CA ALA A 175 10.05 -15.32 5.47
C ALA A 175 9.10 -14.12 5.37
N LEU A 176 8.97 -13.49 4.20
CA LEU A 176 8.12 -12.32 3.98
C LEU A 176 6.65 -12.58 4.36
N ARG A 177 6.13 -13.78 4.12
CA ARG A 177 4.76 -14.15 4.49
C ARG A 177 4.54 -14.09 6.01
N ILE A 178 5.52 -14.53 6.79
CA ILE A 178 5.48 -14.49 8.26
C ILE A 178 5.61 -13.05 8.74
N TRP A 179 6.53 -12.29 8.15
CA TRP A 179 6.73 -10.86 8.48
C TRP A 179 5.51 -10.00 8.16
N LEU A 180 4.74 -10.31 7.12
CA LEU A 180 3.46 -9.67 6.85
C LEU A 180 2.47 -9.88 8.01
N GLY A 181 2.42 -11.08 8.59
CA GLY A 181 1.61 -11.36 9.79
C GLY A 181 2.00 -10.47 10.97
N PHE A 182 3.30 -10.36 11.26
CA PHE A 182 3.80 -9.44 12.30
C PHE A 182 3.50 -7.97 11.98
N SER A 183 3.68 -7.55 10.73
CA SER A 183 3.36 -6.20 10.27
C SER A 183 1.90 -5.85 10.57
N THR A 184 0.96 -6.77 10.32
CA THR A 184 -0.45 -6.51 10.62
C THR A 184 -0.75 -6.51 12.11
N VAL A 185 -0.08 -7.32 12.92
CA VAL A 185 -0.21 -7.23 14.38
C VAL A 185 0.24 -5.85 14.87
N PHE A 186 1.40 -5.37 14.41
CA PHE A 186 1.88 -4.04 14.75
C PHE A 186 0.96 -2.94 14.22
N SER A 187 0.37 -3.10 13.04
CA SER A 187 -0.59 -2.13 12.50
C SER A 187 -1.85 -2.02 13.34
N LEU A 188 -2.42 -3.15 13.75
CA LEU A 188 -3.57 -3.18 14.64
C LEU A 188 -3.27 -2.54 15.99
N ILE A 189 -2.08 -2.77 16.56
CA ILE A 189 -1.68 -2.18 17.84
C ILE A 189 -1.71 -0.64 17.75
N TYR A 190 -1.01 -0.03 16.79
CA TYR A 190 -1.00 1.43 16.73
C TYR A 190 -2.33 2.02 16.28
N ILE A 191 -3.10 1.32 15.43
CA ILE A 191 -4.43 1.79 14.98
C ILE A 191 -5.42 1.81 16.15
N VAL A 192 -5.49 0.72 16.91
CA VAL A 192 -6.40 0.62 18.07
C VAL A 192 -6.02 1.65 19.12
N ILE A 193 -4.72 1.78 19.44
CA ILE A 193 -4.25 2.77 20.41
C ILE A 193 -4.54 4.20 19.92
N ALA A 194 -4.21 4.52 18.66
CA ALA A 194 -4.46 5.84 18.09
C ALA A 194 -5.96 6.18 18.14
N PHE A 195 -6.82 5.23 17.77
CA PHE A 195 -8.27 5.40 17.82
C PHE A 195 -8.78 5.62 19.24
N VAL A 196 -8.43 4.73 20.18
CA VAL A 196 -8.93 4.78 21.56
C VAL A 196 -8.47 6.05 22.28
N LEU A 197 -7.19 6.41 22.18
CA LEU A 197 -6.69 7.63 22.82
C LEU A 197 -7.28 8.89 22.17
N SER A 198 -7.41 8.93 20.84
CA SER A 198 -8.06 10.06 20.16
C SER A 198 -9.53 10.18 20.55
N LEU A 199 -10.23 9.05 20.70
CA LEU A 199 -11.63 9.04 21.13
C LEU A 199 -11.76 9.57 22.56
N GLN A 200 -10.93 9.09 23.49
CA GLN A 200 -10.91 9.56 24.87
C GLN A 200 -10.62 11.07 24.94
N ASP A 201 -9.57 11.51 24.27
CA ASP A 201 -9.20 12.93 24.21
C ASP A 201 -10.32 13.78 23.61
N GLY A 202 -11.00 13.29 22.57
CA GLY A 202 -12.10 13.99 21.92
C GLY A 202 -13.36 14.08 22.79
N LEU A 203 -13.61 13.10 23.65
CA LEU A 203 -14.73 13.13 24.61
C LEU A 203 -14.46 14.08 25.78
N GLU A 204 -13.20 14.20 26.22
CA GLU A 204 -12.77 15.08 27.31
C GLU A 204 -12.44 16.51 26.83
N ALA A 205 -12.40 16.72 25.51
CA ALA A 205 -11.97 17.96 24.87
C ALA A 205 -12.95 19.14 25.03
N PRO A 206 -12.45 20.37 25.30
CA PRO A 206 -13.24 21.59 25.08
C PRO A 206 -13.41 21.85 23.57
N ALA A 207 -14.35 22.74 23.23
CA ALA A 207 -14.72 23.09 21.85
C ALA A 207 -13.50 23.29 20.92
N ARG A 208 -13.54 22.64 19.74
CA ARG A 208 -12.46 22.64 18.74
C ARG A 208 -12.81 23.56 17.57
N SER A 209 -11.82 24.28 17.06
CA SER A 209 -11.94 24.96 15.77
C SER A 209 -11.55 24.01 14.65
N TYR A 210 -12.37 24.03 13.60
CA TYR A 210 -12.15 23.32 12.34
C TYR A 210 -11.86 24.29 11.19
N ASP A 211 -11.44 25.51 11.54
CA ASP A 211 -11.07 26.52 10.56
C ASP A 211 -9.78 26.12 9.88
N ILE A 212 -9.77 26.21 8.55
CA ILE A 212 -8.60 25.88 7.73
C ILE A 212 -7.51 26.92 8.01
N PRO A 213 -6.38 26.54 8.63
CA PRO A 213 -5.33 27.48 9.00
C PRO A 213 -4.57 28.00 7.76
N GLY A 214 -3.88 29.13 7.92
CA GLY A 214 -2.98 29.68 6.90
C GLY A 214 -3.58 30.79 6.04
N THR A 215 -2.69 31.44 5.28
CA THR A 215 -3.02 32.52 4.33
C THR A 215 -3.70 31.96 3.06
N LYS A 216 -4.31 32.82 2.24
CA LYS A 216 -4.96 32.39 0.98
C LYS A 216 -4.03 31.56 0.08
N ILE A 217 -2.76 31.97 -0.05
CA ILE A 217 -1.75 31.28 -0.85
C ILE A 217 -1.38 29.93 -0.20
N SER A 218 -1.13 29.93 1.11
CA SER A 218 -0.80 28.70 1.84
C SER A 218 -1.93 27.68 1.72
N ARG A 219 -3.19 28.11 1.81
CA ARG A 219 -4.35 27.23 1.65
C ARG A 219 -4.34 26.51 0.30
N ILE A 220 -4.11 27.23 -0.80
CA ILE A 220 -4.03 26.62 -2.14
C ILE A 220 -2.98 25.51 -2.18
N PHE A 221 -1.75 25.78 -1.74
CA PHE A 221 -0.69 24.78 -1.75
C PHE A 221 -1.01 23.59 -0.83
N THR A 222 -1.56 23.84 0.35
CA THR A 222 -1.95 22.76 1.27
C THR A 222 -3.12 21.93 0.74
N THR A 223 -4.08 22.54 0.03
CA THR A 223 -5.19 21.82 -0.62
C THR A 223 -4.68 20.94 -1.77
N ILE A 224 -3.72 21.42 -2.57
CA ILE A 224 -3.05 20.61 -3.60
C ILE A 224 -2.34 19.41 -2.94
N GLY A 225 -1.60 19.66 -1.84
CA GLY A 225 -0.95 18.59 -1.06
C GLY A 225 -1.92 17.58 -0.47
N ALA A 226 -3.09 18.04 -0.01
CA ALA A 226 -4.14 17.17 0.51
C ALA A 226 -4.79 16.33 -0.60
N ALA A 227 -5.02 16.89 -1.79
CA ALA A 227 -5.49 16.14 -2.95
C ALA A 227 -4.48 15.07 -3.39
N ALA A 228 -3.19 15.39 -3.38
CA ALA A 228 -2.14 14.40 -3.61
C ALA A 228 -2.15 13.29 -2.54
N SER A 229 -2.37 13.66 -1.27
CA SER A 229 -2.48 12.70 -0.16
C SER A 229 -3.70 11.78 -0.28
N LEU A 230 -4.83 12.28 -0.81
CA LEU A 230 -6.03 11.47 -1.11
C LEU A 230 -5.74 10.40 -2.17
N VAL A 231 -5.10 10.78 -3.27
CA VAL A 231 -4.73 9.85 -4.34
C VAL A 231 -3.70 8.84 -3.83
N PHE A 232 -2.74 9.31 -3.04
CA PHE A 232 -1.70 8.48 -2.43
C PHE A 232 -2.28 7.43 -1.47
N ALA A 233 -3.28 7.78 -0.65
CA ALA A 233 -3.87 6.90 0.35
C ALA A 233 -4.43 5.59 -0.22
N PHE A 234 -4.88 5.62 -1.49
CA PHE A 234 -5.47 4.47 -2.17
C PHE A 234 -4.64 3.98 -3.37
N ASN A 235 -3.39 4.42 -3.47
CA ASN A 235 -2.51 4.03 -4.56
C ASN A 235 -2.03 2.59 -4.38
N THR A 236 -2.39 1.71 -5.33
CA THR A 236 -1.91 0.34 -5.40
C THR A 236 -1.05 0.17 -6.65
N GLY A 237 0.17 0.70 -6.63
CA GLY A 237 1.07 0.77 -7.79
C GLY A 237 1.65 -0.58 -8.28
N MET A 238 1.20 -1.70 -7.71
CA MET A 238 1.70 -3.05 -7.99
C MET A 238 0.57 -4.10 -8.02
N LEU A 239 -0.65 -3.66 -8.36
CA LEU A 239 -1.81 -4.54 -8.36
C LEU A 239 -1.65 -5.76 -9.30
N PRO A 240 -1.19 -5.61 -10.57
CA PRO A 240 -0.97 -6.76 -11.47
C PRO A 240 0.09 -7.74 -10.96
N GLU A 241 1.15 -7.22 -10.33
CA GLU A 241 2.22 -8.03 -9.77
C GLU A 241 1.73 -8.86 -8.57
N ILE A 242 0.85 -8.29 -7.73
CA ILE A 242 0.14 -9.03 -6.67
C ILE A 242 -0.85 -10.01 -7.29
N GLN A 243 -1.56 -9.61 -8.36
CA GLN A 243 -2.51 -10.46 -9.08
C GLN A 243 -1.86 -11.69 -9.70
N ALA A 244 -0.59 -11.59 -10.06
CA ALA A 244 0.17 -12.70 -10.59
C ALA A 244 0.27 -13.88 -9.61
N THR A 245 0.26 -13.64 -8.28
CA THR A 245 0.42 -14.69 -7.26
C THR A 245 -0.90 -15.37 -6.84
N VAL A 246 -2.03 -14.77 -7.21
CA VAL A 246 -3.37 -15.23 -6.84
C VAL A 246 -3.72 -16.54 -7.53
N ARG A 247 -4.35 -17.47 -6.80
CA ARG A 247 -4.85 -18.73 -7.36
C ARG A 247 -5.99 -18.51 -8.36
N LYS A 248 -6.11 -19.42 -9.34
CA LYS A 248 -7.24 -19.43 -10.28
C LYS A 248 -8.58 -19.66 -9.54
N PRO A 249 -9.70 -19.06 -9.98
CA PRO A 249 -9.84 -18.03 -11.03
C PRO A 249 -9.29 -16.67 -10.57
N VAL A 250 -8.30 -16.14 -11.30
CA VAL A 250 -7.46 -15.01 -10.85
C VAL A 250 -8.27 -13.72 -10.72
N VAL A 251 -9.04 -13.36 -11.75
CA VAL A 251 -9.81 -12.11 -11.78
C VAL A 251 -10.89 -12.10 -10.69
N GLU A 252 -11.64 -13.20 -10.53
CA GLU A 252 -12.70 -13.27 -9.53
C GLU A 252 -12.15 -13.21 -8.10
N ASN A 253 -11.07 -13.95 -7.83
CA ASN A 253 -10.41 -13.92 -6.53
C ASN A 253 -9.81 -12.53 -6.24
N MET A 254 -9.20 -11.88 -7.23
CA MET A 254 -8.71 -10.51 -7.08
C MET A 254 -9.84 -9.51 -6.82
N MET A 255 -10.97 -9.63 -7.52
CA MET A 255 -12.13 -8.76 -7.26
C MET A 255 -12.70 -8.93 -5.86
N LYS A 256 -12.76 -10.16 -5.32
CA LYS A 256 -13.14 -10.41 -3.90
C LYS A 256 -12.17 -9.72 -2.95
N ALA A 257 -10.86 -9.80 -3.21
CA ALA A 257 -9.83 -9.13 -2.42
C ALA A 257 -9.97 -7.60 -2.45
N LEU A 258 -10.21 -7.03 -3.64
CA LEU A 258 -10.45 -5.59 -3.82
C LEU A 258 -11.72 -5.12 -3.10
N TYR A 259 -12.83 -5.85 -3.24
CA TYR A 259 -14.06 -5.50 -2.51
C TYR A 259 -13.84 -5.57 -1.00
N PHE A 260 -13.15 -6.59 -0.49
CA PHE A 260 -12.81 -6.67 0.93
C PHE A 260 -11.97 -5.47 1.39
N GLN A 261 -10.90 -5.13 0.66
CA GLN A 261 -10.02 -4.00 0.96
C GLN A 261 -10.76 -2.66 0.98
N PHE A 262 -11.56 -2.36 -0.05
CA PHE A 262 -12.24 -1.07 -0.19
C PHE A 262 -13.57 -0.97 0.58
N THR A 263 -14.01 -2.04 1.26
CA THR A 263 -15.21 -2.02 2.13
C THR A 263 -14.83 -2.18 3.59
N ALA A 264 -14.42 -3.37 4.02
CA ALA A 264 -14.04 -3.66 5.40
C ALA A 264 -12.62 -3.16 5.71
N GLY A 265 -11.71 -3.31 4.74
CA GLY A 265 -10.30 -2.95 4.91
C GLY A 265 -10.05 -1.44 5.06
N VAL A 266 -10.90 -0.57 4.50
CA VAL A 266 -10.73 0.89 4.60
C VAL A 266 -11.25 1.46 5.92
N VAL A 267 -12.08 0.72 6.64
CA VAL A 267 -12.72 1.20 7.89
C VAL A 267 -11.71 1.68 8.93
N PRO A 268 -10.59 0.98 9.22
CA PRO A 268 -9.64 1.44 10.23
C PRO A 268 -8.95 2.75 9.82
N LEU A 269 -8.62 2.93 8.53
CA LEU A 269 -8.11 4.20 7.99
C LEU A 269 -9.11 5.33 8.25
N TYR A 270 -10.39 5.14 7.91
CA TYR A 270 -11.42 6.15 8.15
C TYR A 270 -11.62 6.43 9.64
N ALA A 271 -11.65 5.39 10.47
CA ALA A 271 -11.81 5.53 11.91
C ALA A 271 -10.70 6.40 12.50
N VAL A 272 -9.44 6.08 12.23
CA VAL A 272 -8.30 6.87 12.73
C VAL A 272 -8.30 8.28 12.13
N CYS A 273 -8.53 8.39 10.82
CA CYS A 273 -8.50 9.68 10.12
C CYS A 273 -9.57 10.65 10.68
N PHE A 274 -10.83 10.21 10.74
CA PHE A 274 -11.95 11.03 11.15
C PHE A 274 -11.97 11.29 12.66
N VAL A 275 -11.72 10.27 13.50
CA VAL A 275 -11.68 10.47 14.96
C VAL A 275 -10.49 11.34 15.35
N GLY A 276 -9.32 11.15 14.72
CA GLY A 276 -8.17 12.01 14.96
C GLY A 276 -8.45 13.47 14.63
N TYR A 277 -9.07 13.74 13.47
CA TYR A 277 -9.43 15.11 13.11
C TYR A 277 -10.53 15.68 14.01
N TRP A 278 -11.52 14.88 14.40
CA TRP A 278 -12.56 15.28 15.35
C TRP A 278 -12.02 15.63 16.74
N ALA A 279 -11.07 14.84 17.25
CA ALA A 279 -10.50 15.05 18.57
C ALA A 279 -9.67 16.34 18.68
N TYR A 280 -8.89 16.66 17.63
CA TYR A 280 -7.87 17.72 17.68
C TYR A 280 -8.15 18.92 16.75
N GLY A 281 -9.08 18.80 15.80
CA GLY A 281 -9.44 19.86 14.85
C GLY A 281 -8.24 20.40 14.07
N ASN A 282 -8.15 21.73 13.95
CA ASN A 282 -7.05 22.41 13.26
C ASN A 282 -5.68 22.32 13.96
N LYS A 283 -5.61 21.73 15.17
CA LYS A 283 -4.35 21.47 15.90
C LYS A 283 -3.82 20.05 15.68
N THR A 284 -4.47 19.25 14.84
CA THR A 284 -3.98 17.91 14.48
C THR A 284 -2.58 18.03 13.86
N SER A 285 -1.61 17.25 14.34
CA SER A 285 -0.28 17.24 13.77
C SER A 285 -0.20 16.32 12.56
N SER A 286 0.89 16.41 11.79
CA SER A 286 1.17 15.52 10.67
C SER A 286 1.47 14.06 11.09
N TYR A 287 1.54 13.78 12.38
CA TYR A 287 1.69 12.45 12.96
C TYR A 287 0.83 12.32 14.22
N LEU A 288 -0.36 11.75 14.08
CA LEU A 288 -1.46 11.79 15.04
C LEU A 288 -1.06 11.38 16.48
N LEU A 289 -0.15 10.40 16.64
CA LEU A 289 0.32 9.95 17.96
C LEU A 289 1.08 11.03 18.76
N ASN A 290 1.46 12.15 18.14
CA ASN A 290 2.00 13.30 18.86
C ASN A 290 0.92 14.11 19.58
N ASN A 291 -0.34 14.04 19.13
CA ASN A 291 -1.45 14.78 19.73
C ASN A 291 -2.10 14.04 20.90
N VAL A 292 -2.02 12.70 20.92
CA VAL A 292 -2.73 11.88 21.91
C VAL A 292 -2.17 12.06 23.32
N ASN A 293 -3.07 12.17 24.29
CA ASN A 293 -2.75 12.12 25.72
C ASN A 293 -3.06 10.71 26.25
N GLY A 294 -2.31 10.30 27.26
CA GLY A 294 -2.49 8.98 27.87
C GLY A 294 -1.21 8.47 28.54
N PRO A 295 -1.27 7.25 29.11
CA PRO A 295 -0.13 6.65 29.80
C PRO A 295 1.07 6.51 28.87
N ILE A 296 2.26 6.83 29.39
CA ILE A 296 3.52 6.82 28.65
C ILE A 296 3.77 5.47 27.96
N TRP A 297 3.49 4.36 28.64
CA TRP A 297 3.72 3.02 28.10
C TRP A 297 2.83 2.70 26.89
N VAL A 298 1.58 3.18 26.88
CA VAL A 298 0.63 2.99 25.76
C VAL A 298 1.12 3.76 24.54
N LYS A 299 1.50 5.03 24.73
CA LYS A 299 2.05 5.86 23.65
C LYS A 299 3.37 5.29 23.12
N ALA A 300 4.25 4.81 24.01
CA ALA A 300 5.51 4.18 23.60
C ALA A 300 5.25 2.92 22.77
N MET A 301 4.30 2.07 23.20
CA MET A 301 3.90 0.87 22.48
C MET A 301 3.39 1.19 21.07
N ALA A 302 2.51 2.18 20.92
CA ALA A 302 2.00 2.57 19.60
C ALA A 302 3.10 3.10 18.67
N ASN A 303 4.00 3.94 19.19
CA ASN A 303 5.11 4.48 18.40
C ASN A 303 6.12 3.40 17.99
N ILE A 304 6.46 2.47 18.90
CA ILE A 304 7.35 1.34 18.59
C ILE A 304 6.68 0.39 17.60
N ALA A 305 5.39 0.11 17.76
CA ALA A 305 4.64 -0.71 16.80
C ALA A 305 4.60 -0.04 15.42
N ALA A 306 4.32 1.27 15.33
CA ALA A 306 4.35 2.01 14.07
C ALA A 306 5.75 1.99 13.42
N PHE A 307 6.81 2.13 14.22
CA PHE A 307 8.20 2.01 13.75
C PHE A 307 8.48 0.62 13.17
N LEU A 308 8.21 -0.45 13.92
CA LEU A 308 8.45 -1.83 13.49
C LEU A 308 7.62 -2.20 12.26
N GLN A 309 6.34 -1.81 12.24
CA GLN A 309 5.47 -1.99 11.07
C GLN A 309 6.04 -1.32 9.83
N THR A 310 6.57 -0.10 9.98
CA THR A 310 7.15 0.67 8.88
C THR A 310 8.43 0.03 8.35
N VAL A 311 9.30 -0.50 9.22
CA VAL A 311 10.52 -1.23 8.81
C VAL A 311 10.14 -2.46 7.98
N ILE A 312 9.15 -3.23 8.45
CA ILE A 312 8.68 -4.42 7.72
C ILE A 312 8.01 -4.02 6.39
N ALA A 313 7.16 -2.99 6.39
CA ALA A 313 6.48 -2.52 5.18
C ALA A 313 7.46 -2.03 4.12
N LEU A 314 8.50 -1.28 4.52
CA LEU A 314 9.57 -0.85 3.63
C LEU A 314 10.28 -2.04 3.00
N HIS A 315 10.59 -3.08 3.77
CA HIS A 315 11.23 -4.27 3.24
C HIS A 315 10.38 -4.98 2.17
N VAL A 316 9.06 -5.09 2.39
CA VAL A 316 8.13 -5.64 1.37
C VAL A 316 8.09 -4.75 0.12
N CYS A 317 8.02 -3.43 0.29
CA CYS A 317 8.02 -2.49 -0.83
C CYS A 317 9.33 -2.51 -1.62
N LEU A 318 10.47 -2.61 -0.94
CA LEU A 318 11.79 -2.74 -1.56
C LEU A 318 11.91 -4.05 -2.33
N PHE A 319 11.40 -5.15 -1.78
CA PHE A 319 11.36 -6.42 -2.49
C PHE A 319 10.51 -6.33 -3.77
N LEU A 320 9.35 -5.71 -3.71
CA LEU A 320 8.50 -5.52 -4.90
C LEU A 320 9.12 -4.54 -5.91
N PHE A 321 9.89 -3.55 -5.44
CA PHE A 321 10.72 -2.71 -6.30
C PHE A 321 11.75 -3.53 -7.07
N PHE A 322 12.44 -4.47 -6.41
CA PHE A 322 13.37 -5.38 -7.09
C PHE A 322 12.68 -6.31 -8.08
N LEU A 323 11.49 -6.84 -7.76
CA LEU A 323 10.68 -7.61 -8.72
C LEU A 323 10.26 -6.79 -9.95
N SER A 324 10.09 -5.48 -9.79
CA SER A 324 9.79 -4.57 -10.90
C SER A 324 11.04 -4.30 -11.76
N THR A 325 12.26 -4.41 -11.24
CA THR A 325 13.46 -4.19 -12.06
C THR A 325 13.74 -5.37 -13.02
N PRO A 326 14.17 -5.12 -14.26
CA PRO A 326 14.50 -6.18 -15.23
C PRO A 326 15.71 -7.04 -14.79
N ASP A 327 16.51 -6.59 -13.83
CA ASP A 327 17.78 -7.22 -13.41
C ASP A 327 17.65 -8.21 -12.24
N PHE A 328 16.44 -8.56 -11.81
CA PHE A 328 16.22 -9.49 -10.69
C PHE A 328 16.93 -10.85 -10.89
N LEU A 329 16.93 -11.38 -12.13
CA LEU A 329 17.65 -12.61 -12.48
C LEU A 329 19.18 -12.49 -12.38
N LEU A 330 19.75 -11.30 -12.58
CA LEU A 330 21.19 -11.07 -12.40
C LEU A 330 21.56 -10.93 -10.93
N LEU A 331 20.69 -10.29 -10.13
CA LEU A 331 20.94 -10.12 -8.69
C LEU A 331 20.77 -11.42 -7.90
N GLU A 332 19.78 -12.26 -8.24
CA GLU A 332 19.61 -13.57 -7.60
C GLU A 332 20.79 -14.51 -7.92
N ASN A 333 21.33 -14.43 -9.14
CA ASN A 333 22.57 -15.10 -9.53
C ASN A 333 23.81 -14.52 -8.84
N LEU A 334 23.90 -13.20 -8.62
CA LEU A 334 25.02 -12.56 -7.92
C LEU A 334 25.00 -12.78 -6.40
N ILE A 335 23.82 -12.79 -5.80
CA ILE A 335 23.63 -13.07 -4.37
C ILE A 335 23.84 -14.58 -4.13
N SER A 336 23.30 -15.47 -4.97
CA SER A 336 23.63 -16.91 -4.89
C SER A 336 25.11 -17.20 -5.14
N CYS A 337 25.77 -16.52 -6.10
CA CYS A 337 27.22 -16.66 -6.31
C CYS A 337 28.04 -16.18 -5.11
N SER A 338 27.61 -15.12 -4.42
CA SER A 338 28.33 -14.62 -3.22
C SER A 338 28.22 -15.56 -2.03
N TYR A 339 27.15 -16.35 -1.93
CA TYR A 339 26.98 -17.39 -0.89
C TYR A 339 27.50 -18.78 -1.30
N CYS A 340 27.78 -19.02 -2.59
CA CYS A 340 28.40 -20.27 -3.06
C CYS A 340 29.94 -20.22 -3.08
N CYS A 341 30.52 -19.03 -2.88
CA CYS A 341 31.97 -18.79 -2.79
C CYS A 341 32.46 -18.53 -1.35
N LEU A 342 31.68 -18.89 -0.32
CA LEU A 342 32.02 -18.83 1.10
C LEU A 342 31.82 -20.22 1.72
#